data_AF-A0A812X8B7-F1
#
_entry.id   AF-A0A812X8B7-F1
#
_cell.length_a   1.000
_cell.length_b   1.000
_cell.length_c   1.000
_cell.angle_alpha   90.00
_cell.angle_beta   90.00
_cell.angle_gamma   90.00
#
_symmetry.space_group_name_H-M   'P 1'
#
loop_
_entity.id
_entity.type
_entity.pdbx_description
1 polymer ?
#
loop_
_entity_poly.entity_id
_entity_poly.type
_entity_poly.pdbx_seq_one_letter_code
_entity_poly.pdbx_strand_id
1 'polypeptide(L)'
;MPPILYSIFGTCVHSSVGTGGLISLLTGEQLAQYGNLEERTHAGAIFTLLVGIVITLMGVFRLAFLVRFLSRPALSGFITASAILIMASQIKPMLGLPKSDTGGIFAIAWSHPRDLQDVRLPTVAMSLCALTYLSVIKKLKSLHWTLRLLGDFKELTLLAFSAIFATRFAADFGISVVGDVPAGLPSSSWPLRTADDLALAQEMLPGATMVALVTFLSSFAGAKKFAMQAGYQVIAINELLALGFANLGGALYGAVPTQIGLSRMGIAYSTGVMSQLGANVWVAVVVALVLKLFSSYLYFVPRCVLNVIILLGAQHLTEFQHMSWLVSLRSTRTRQRTYLVDFSVPQKR
;
A
#
# COMPACT_ATOMS: atom_id res chain seq x y z
N MET A 1 9.18 2.94 13.82
CA MET A 1 10.42 3.68 13.48
C MET A 1 10.38 4.37 12.12
N PRO A 2 10.01 3.72 10.99
CA PRO A 2 10.13 4.34 9.66
C PRO A 2 9.49 5.75 9.50
N PRO A 3 8.28 6.04 10.04
CA PRO A 3 7.71 7.38 9.93
C PRO A 3 8.53 8.46 10.64
N ILE A 4 9.11 8.12 11.80
CA ILE A 4 9.93 9.05 12.60
C ILE A 4 11.20 9.41 11.82
N LEU A 5 11.91 8.41 11.29
CA LEU A 5 13.15 8.64 10.54
C LEU A 5 12.90 9.38 9.22
N TYR A 6 11.82 9.05 8.52
CA TYR A 6 11.43 9.79 7.33
C TYR A 6 11.17 11.27 7.63
N SER A 7 10.52 11.58 8.77
CA SER A 7 10.14 12.96 9.12
C SER A 7 11.31 13.94 9.26
N ILE A 8 12.53 13.44 9.45
CA ILE A 8 13.76 14.23 9.60
C ILE A 8 14.25 14.77 8.25
N PHE A 9 14.19 13.95 7.20
CA PHE A 9 14.80 14.26 5.90
C PHE A 9 13.76 14.48 4.78
N GLY A 10 12.56 13.94 4.94
CA GLY A 10 11.51 13.93 3.92
C GLY A 10 10.92 15.31 3.67
N THR A 11 10.63 15.60 2.40
CA THR A 11 10.11 16.90 1.96
C THR A 11 8.62 16.88 1.64
N CYS A 12 8.04 15.70 1.40
CA CYS A 12 6.60 15.60 1.19
C CYS A 12 5.80 15.72 2.49
N VAL A 13 5.24 16.91 2.76
CA VAL A 13 4.43 17.22 3.97
C VAL A 13 3.31 16.20 4.21
N HIS A 14 2.62 15.78 3.16
CA HIS A 14 1.47 14.87 3.27
C HIS A 14 1.86 13.39 3.29
N SER A 15 3.16 13.07 3.42
CA SER A 15 3.62 11.68 3.36
C SER A 15 3.07 10.85 4.52
N SER A 16 2.65 9.63 4.22
CA SER A 16 2.25 8.66 5.23
C SER A 16 3.08 7.39 5.09
N VAL A 17 4.18 7.35 5.80
CA VAL A 17 5.17 6.26 5.71
C VAL A 17 4.65 5.01 6.37
N GLY A 18 4.76 3.89 5.69
CA GLY A 18 4.40 2.57 6.21
C GLY A 18 4.44 1.52 5.11
N THR A 19 3.95 0.33 5.37
CA THR A 19 3.85 -0.68 4.32
C THR A 19 2.68 -0.34 3.38
N GLY A 20 2.81 -0.67 2.10
CA GLY A 20 1.73 -0.51 1.12
C GLY A 20 1.63 -1.74 0.21
N GLY A 21 0.43 -1.97 -0.34
CA GLY A 21 0.03 -3.26 -0.89
C GLY A 21 0.97 -3.82 -1.97
N LEU A 22 1.45 -2.99 -2.89
CA LEU A 22 2.39 -3.44 -3.94
C LEU A 22 3.70 -3.96 -3.35
N ILE A 23 4.30 -3.21 -2.41
CA ILE A 23 5.56 -3.59 -1.77
C ILE A 23 5.34 -4.79 -0.84
N SER A 24 4.18 -4.90 -0.17
CA SER A 24 3.81 -6.10 0.58
C SER A 24 3.71 -7.34 -0.30
N LEU A 25 3.19 -7.21 -1.53
CA LEU A 25 3.09 -8.33 -2.47
C LEU A 25 4.48 -8.79 -2.92
N LEU A 26 5.32 -7.85 -3.38
CA LEU A 26 6.69 -8.16 -3.83
C LEU A 26 7.55 -8.71 -2.69
N THR A 27 7.44 -8.14 -1.49
CA THR A 27 8.13 -8.66 -0.30
C THR A 27 7.59 -10.04 0.07
N GLY A 28 6.27 -10.24 -0.04
CA GLY A 28 5.63 -11.52 0.25
C GLY A 28 6.12 -12.64 -0.67
N GLU A 29 6.35 -12.35 -1.95
CA GLU A 29 6.93 -13.30 -2.92
C GLU A 29 8.35 -13.72 -2.52
N GLN A 30 9.20 -12.75 -2.15
CA GLN A 30 10.57 -13.03 -1.70
C GLN A 30 10.63 -13.81 -0.38
N LEU A 31 9.59 -13.70 0.44
CA LEU A 31 9.50 -14.36 1.74
C LEU A 31 8.60 -15.61 1.74
N ALA A 32 8.05 -16.01 0.58
CA ALA A 32 7.06 -17.08 0.48
C ALA A 32 7.64 -18.45 0.86
N GLN A 33 8.95 -18.65 0.65
CA GLN A 33 9.65 -19.88 0.98
C GLN A 33 9.80 -20.14 2.48
N TYR A 34 9.62 -19.11 3.33
CA TYR A 34 9.75 -19.24 4.78
C TYR A 34 8.37 -19.52 5.41
N GLY A 35 8.18 -20.75 5.90
CA GLY A 35 6.92 -21.17 6.52
C GLY A 35 6.76 -20.68 7.97
N ASN A 36 7.85 -20.61 8.73
CA ASN A 36 7.84 -20.20 10.13
C ASN A 36 7.78 -18.67 10.26
N LEU A 37 6.94 -18.17 11.18
CA LEU A 37 6.77 -16.73 11.42
C LEU A 37 8.07 -16.06 11.89
N GLU A 38 8.84 -16.71 12.76
CA GLU A 38 10.09 -16.14 13.28
C GLU A 38 11.14 -16.02 12.17
N GLU A 39 11.37 -17.12 11.43
CA GLU A 39 12.29 -17.12 10.27
C GLU A 39 11.88 -16.08 9.23
N ARG A 40 10.58 -16.00 8.94
CA ARG A 40 10.04 -15.07 7.96
C ARG A 40 10.16 -13.61 8.40
N THR A 41 10.05 -13.35 9.71
CA THR A 41 10.26 -12.01 10.29
C THR A 41 11.74 -11.63 10.25
N HIS A 42 12.64 -12.57 10.57
CA HIS A 42 14.08 -12.38 10.51
C HIS A 42 14.58 -12.13 9.07
N ALA A 43 14.19 -12.98 8.12
CA ALA A 43 14.47 -12.78 6.70
C ALA A 43 13.86 -11.47 6.19
N GLY A 44 12.65 -11.11 6.64
CA GLY A 44 12.02 -9.82 6.33
C GLY A 44 12.82 -8.61 6.83
N ALA A 45 13.45 -8.71 8.01
CA ALA A 45 14.31 -7.67 8.54
C ALA A 45 15.59 -7.51 7.70
N ILE A 46 16.24 -8.61 7.31
CA ILE A 46 17.41 -8.60 6.41
C ILE A 46 17.03 -8.00 5.06
N PHE A 47 15.91 -8.43 4.47
CA PHE A 47 15.43 -7.90 3.20
C PHE A 47 15.17 -6.40 3.27
N THR A 48 14.57 -5.92 4.36
CA THR A 48 14.31 -4.50 4.59
C THR A 48 15.59 -3.70 4.79
N LEU A 49 16.60 -4.28 5.43
CA LEU A 49 17.92 -3.66 5.54
C LEU A 49 18.51 -3.46 4.14
N LEU A 50 18.50 -4.49 3.29
CA LEU A 50 19.01 -4.41 1.92
C LEU A 50 18.26 -3.37 1.09
N VAL A 51 16.92 -3.34 1.17
CA VAL A 51 16.12 -2.30 0.52
C VAL A 51 16.54 -0.91 1.01
N GLY A 52 16.73 -0.72 2.32
CA GLY A 52 17.22 0.52 2.89
C GLY A 52 18.61 0.91 2.39
N ILE A 53 19.54 -0.05 2.32
CA ILE A 53 20.90 0.16 1.81
C ILE A 53 20.85 0.59 0.34
N VAL A 54 20.12 -0.14 -0.51
CA VAL A 54 20.04 0.17 -1.95
C VAL A 54 19.40 1.54 -2.17
N ILE A 55 18.30 1.88 -1.50
CA ILE A 55 17.68 3.21 -1.61
C ILE A 55 18.64 4.31 -1.14
N THR A 56 19.37 4.08 -0.04
CA THR A 56 20.35 5.03 0.48
C THR A 56 21.49 5.23 -0.51
N LEU A 57 22.03 4.15 -1.08
CA LEU A 57 23.05 4.21 -2.13
C LEU A 57 22.55 4.95 -3.37
N MET A 58 21.30 4.72 -3.78
CA MET A 58 20.67 5.50 -4.85
C MET A 58 20.64 6.99 -4.53
N GLY A 59 20.40 7.37 -3.27
CA GLY A 59 20.52 8.74 -2.78
C GLY A 59 21.96 9.26 -2.90
N VAL A 60 22.92 8.56 -2.30
CA VAL A 60 24.34 8.96 -2.26
C VAL A 60 24.90 9.16 -3.67
N PHE A 61 24.63 8.23 -4.59
CA PHE A 61 25.06 8.30 -5.99
C PHE A 61 24.17 9.21 -6.85
N ARG A 62 23.24 9.96 -6.26
CA ARG A 62 22.36 10.93 -6.92
C ARG A 62 21.54 10.32 -8.07
N LEU A 63 21.09 9.07 -7.93
CA LEU A 63 20.18 8.39 -8.86
C LEU A 63 18.75 8.95 -8.84
N ALA A 64 18.52 10.10 -8.21
CA ALA A 64 17.29 10.86 -8.32
C ALA A 64 16.92 11.19 -9.78
N PHE A 65 17.86 11.15 -10.74
CA PHE A 65 17.55 11.35 -12.16
C PHE A 65 16.56 10.32 -12.72
N LEU A 66 16.44 9.13 -12.10
CA LEU A 66 15.50 8.08 -12.51
C LEU A 66 14.05 8.60 -12.58
N VAL A 67 13.68 9.55 -11.72
CA VAL A 67 12.33 10.14 -11.71
C VAL A 67 12.07 11.05 -12.91
N ARG A 68 13.10 11.48 -13.65
CA ARG A 68 12.96 12.28 -14.88
C ARG A 68 12.36 11.47 -16.03
N PHE A 69 12.52 10.14 -15.99
CA PHE A 69 11.89 9.24 -16.96
C PHE A 69 10.41 8.95 -16.64
N LEU A 70 9.92 9.38 -15.48
CA LEU A 70 8.52 9.27 -15.10
C LEU A 70 7.72 10.48 -15.60
N SER A 71 7.16 10.35 -16.81
CA SER A 71 6.18 11.29 -17.32
C SER A 71 4.89 11.26 -16.48
N ARG A 72 4.09 12.34 -16.49
CA ARG A 72 2.78 12.36 -15.81
C ARG A 72 1.87 11.20 -16.26
N PRO A 73 1.76 10.86 -17.57
CA PRO A 73 1.00 9.69 -18.02
C PRO A 73 1.55 8.36 -17.49
N ALA A 74 2.87 8.18 -17.47
CA ALA A 74 3.49 6.97 -16.92
C ALA A 74 3.18 6.82 -15.43
N LEU A 75 3.18 7.93 -14.69
CA LEU A 75 2.83 7.98 -13.27
C LEU A 75 1.39 7.52 -13.02
N SER A 76 0.45 8.08 -13.78
CA SER A 76 -0.97 7.77 -13.69
C SER A 76 -1.24 6.30 -14.03
N GLY A 77 -0.59 5.79 -15.09
CA GLY A 77 -0.65 4.38 -15.47
C GLY A 77 -0.12 3.45 -14.38
N PHE A 78 1.03 3.78 -13.79
CA PHE A 78 1.63 2.98 -12.71
C PHE A 78 0.75 2.95 -11.45
N ILE A 79 0.21 4.09 -11.01
CA ILE A 79 -0.68 4.17 -9.84
C ILE A 79 -1.96 3.35 -10.08
N THR A 80 -2.56 3.49 -11.27
CA THR A 80 -3.78 2.77 -11.63
C THR A 80 -3.54 1.26 -11.74
N ALA A 81 -2.45 0.82 -12.38
CA ALA A 81 -2.08 -0.60 -12.47
C ALA A 81 -1.83 -1.21 -11.08
N SER A 82 -1.10 -0.49 -10.22
CA SER A 82 -0.86 -0.92 -8.83
C SER A 82 -2.15 -1.04 -8.04
N ALA A 83 -3.09 -0.09 -8.21
CA ALA A 83 -4.39 -0.15 -7.56
C ALA A 83 -5.21 -1.35 -8.03
N ILE A 84 -5.23 -1.65 -9.33
CA ILE A 84 -5.90 -2.83 -9.89
C ILE A 84 -5.31 -4.12 -9.33
N LEU A 85 -3.97 -4.23 -9.27
CA LEU A 85 -3.29 -5.39 -8.71
C LEU A 85 -3.62 -5.59 -7.22
N ILE A 86 -3.62 -4.50 -6.44
CA ILE A 86 -4.01 -4.55 -5.03
C ILE A 86 -5.46 -5.02 -4.90
N MET A 87 -6.41 -4.44 -5.65
CA MET A 87 -7.81 -4.86 -5.61
C MET A 87 -7.98 -6.34 -5.99
N ALA A 88 -7.31 -6.79 -7.05
CA ALA A 88 -7.32 -8.19 -7.49
C ALA A 88 -6.88 -9.14 -6.37
N SER A 89 -5.80 -8.81 -5.66
CA SER A 89 -5.27 -9.63 -4.55
C SER A 89 -6.17 -9.70 -3.31
N GLN A 90 -7.17 -8.83 -3.19
CA GLN A 90 -8.12 -8.87 -2.08
C GLN A 90 -9.35 -9.75 -2.33
N ILE A 91 -9.65 -10.10 -3.59
CA ILE A 91 -10.87 -10.81 -3.98
C ILE A 91 -10.95 -12.21 -3.35
N LYS A 92 -9.92 -13.05 -3.54
CA LYS A 92 -9.91 -14.43 -2.99
C LYS A 92 -10.02 -14.47 -1.46
N PRO A 93 -9.24 -13.67 -0.71
CA PRO A 93 -9.40 -13.59 0.74
C PRO A 93 -10.78 -13.13 1.23
N MET A 94 -11.52 -12.32 0.45
CA MET A 94 -12.90 -11.92 0.77
C MET A 94 -13.91 -13.06 0.58
N LEU A 95 -13.58 -14.03 -0.28
CA LEU A 95 -14.35 -15.27 -0.46
C LEU A 95 -14.02 -16.35 0.58
N GLY A 96 -13.02 -16.10 1.44
CA GLY A 96 -12.51 -17.10 2.38
C GLY A 96 -11.62 -18.16 1.73
N LEU A 97 -11.20 -17.93 0.48
CA LEU A 97 -10.29 -18.83 -0.25
C LEU A 97 -8.84 -18.55 0.16
N PRO A 98 -7.97 -19.58 0.15
CA PRO A 98 -6.54 -19.40 0.35
C PRO A 98 -5.95 -18.47 -0.73
N LYS A 99 -4.89 -17.74 -0.36
CA LYS A 99 -4.16 -16.92 -1.32
C LYS A 99 -3.48 -17.83 -2.33
N SER A 100 -3.51 -17.46 -3.61
CA SER A 100 -2.70 -18.13 -4.62
C SER A 100 -1.32 -17.50 -4.63
N ASP A 101 -0.30 -18.30 -4.31
CA ASP A 101 1.09 -17.82 -4.22
C ASP A 101 1.77 -17.74 -5.60
N THR A 102 1.07 -18.12 -6.68
CA THR A 102 1.66 -18.17 -8.03
C THR A 102 0.63 -17.85 -9.11
N GLY A 103 1.04 -17.05 -10.08
CA GLY A 103 0.28 -16.72 -11.29
C GLY A 103 0.02 -15.22 -11.48
N GLY A 104 -0.10 -14.78 -12.73
CA GLY A 104 -0.34 -13.37 -13.08
C GLY A 104 -1.68 -12.83 -12.52
N ILE A 105 -1.98 -11.56 -12.80
CA ILE A 105 -3.15 -10.82 -12.27
C ILE A 105 -4.47 -11.62 -12.38
N PHE A 106 -4.66 -12.35 -13.48
CA PHE A 106 -5.83 -13.19 -13.68
C PHE A 106 -5.90 -14.37 -12.72
N ALA A 107 -4.79 -15.05 -12.42
CA ALA A 107 -4.75 -16.12 -11.43
C ALA A 107 -4.93 -15.59 -10.00
N ILE A 108 -4.52 -14.34 -9.74
CA ILE A 108 -4.71 -13.67 -8.45
C ILE A 108 -6.18 -13.28 -8.26
N ALA A 109 -6.84 -12.76 -9.31
CA ALA A 109 -8.22 -12.27 -9.25
C ALA A 109 -9.27 -13.37 -9.42
N TRP A 110 -9.01 -14.38 -10.25
CA TRP A 110 -9.98 -15.40 -10.62
C TRP A 110 -9.65 -16.73 -9.94
N SER A 111 -10.66 -17.31 -9.29
CA SER A 111 -10.62 -18.66 -8.74
C SER A 111 -11.06 -19.65 -9.81
N HIS A 112 -10.42 -20.81 -9.91
CA HIS A 112 -10.92 -21.85 -10.81
C HIS A 112 -12.33 -22.25 -10.38
N PRO A 113 -13.21 -22.69 -11.30
CA PRO A 113 -14.57 -23.11 -10.95
C PRO A 113 -14.62 -24.19 -9.86
N ARG A 114 -13.55 -24.98 -9.71
CA ARG A 114 -13.39 -25.99 -8.65
C ARG A 114 -13.15 -25.35 -7.27
N ASP A 115 -12.39 -24.26 -7.21
CA ASP A 115 -12.11 -23.52 -5.97
C ASP A 115 -13.38 -22.85 -5.40
N LEU A 116 -14.42 -22.65 -6.21
CA LEU A 116 -15.70 -22.07 -5.76
C LEU A 116 -16.44 -22.97 -4.75
N GLN A 117 -16.09 -24.27 -4.70
CA GLN A 117 -16.66 -25.20 -3.72
C GLN A 117 -16.11 -24.98 -2.31
N ASP A 118 -14.92 -24.38 -2.18
CA ASP A 118 -14.26 -24.09 -0.90
C ASP A 118 -14.62 -22.71 -0.33
N VAL A 119 -15.55 -22.00 -0.98
CA VAL A 119 -15.99 -20.66 -0.56
C VAL A 119 -16.67 -20.72 0.81
N ARG A 120 -16.18 -19.91 1.75
CA ARG A 120 -16.76 -19.82 3.09
C ARG A 120 -17.83 -18.75 3.14
N LEU A 121 -19.10 -19.15 3.07
CA LEU A 121 -20.25 -18.24 3.08
C LEU A 121 -20.22 -17.21 4.23
N PRO A 122 -19.85 -17.55 5.48
CA PRO A 122 -19.79 -16.55 6.55
C PRO A 122 -18.76 -15.45 6.30
N THR A 123 -17.65 -15.79 5.64
CA THR A 123 -16.61 -14.83 5.27
C THR A 123 -17.09 -13.89 4.17
N VAL A 124 -17.83 -14.43 3.19
CA VAL A 124 -18.47 -13.64 2.13
C VAL A 124 -19.51 -12.69 2.71
N ALA A 125 -20.39 -13.19 3.57
CA ALA A 125 -21.43 -12.40 4.22
C ALA A 125 -20.83 -11.24 5.01
N MET A 126 -19.78 -11.50 5.81
CA MET A 126 -19.13 -10.43 6.58
C MET A 126 -18.40 -9.42 5.70
N SER A 127 -17.76 -9.88 4.61
CA SER A 127 -17.16 -8.99 3.60
C SER A 127 -18.21 -8.07 2.96
N LEU A 128 -19.38 -8.62 2.63
CA LEU A 128 -20.49 -7.87 2.05
C LEU A 128 -21.06 -6.86 3.07
N CYS A 129 -21.24 -7.26 4.33
CA CYS A 129 -21.65 -6.34 5.41
C CYS A 129 -20.65 -5.20 5.62
N ALA A 130 -19.34 -5.49 5.56
CA ALA A 130 -18.30 -4.46 5.65
C ALA A 130 -18.35 -3.49 4.45
N LEU A 131 -18.53 -4.00 3.23
CA LEU A 131 -18.68 -3.18 2.02
C LEU A 131 -19.92 -2.29 2.09
N THR A 132 -21.06 -2.84 2.50
CA THR A 132 -22.31 -2.08 2.61
C THR A 132 -22.19 -1.03 3.70
N TYR A 133 -21.61 -1.35 4.86
CA TYR A 133 -21.36 -0.40 5.93
C TYR A 133 -20.53 0.81 5.46
N LEU A 134 -19.36 0.58 4.86
CA LEU A 134 -18.47 1.66 4.41
C LEU A 134 -19.08 2.53 3.31
N SER A 135 -19.95 1.95 2.49
CA SER A 135 -20.65 2.66 1.40
C SER A 135 -21.85 3.47 1.91
N VAL A 136 -22.61 2.92 2.86
CA VAL A 136 -23.84 3.54 3.39
C VAL A 136 -23.51 4.62 4.40
N ILE A 137 -22.57 4.40 5.32
CA ILE A 137 -22.25 5.36 6.38
C ILE A 137 -21.72 6.68 5.81
N LYS A 138 -21.06 6.64 4.64
CA LYS A 138 -20.61 7.82 3.90
C LYS A 138 -21.77 8.71 3.46
N LYS A 139 -22.93 8.12 3.14
CA LYS A 139 -24.15 8.84 2.75
C LYS A 139 -24.97 9.27 3.97
N LEU A 140 -25.01 8.44 5.01
CA LEU A 140 -25.81 8.69 6.21
C LEU A 140 -25.21 9.73 7.15
N LYS A 141 -23.91 10.04 7.02
CA LYS A 141 -23.22 10.98 7.91
C LYS A 141 -23.79 12.40 7.93
N SER A 142 -24.53 12.80 6.89
CA SER A 142 -25.18 14.11 6.80
C SER A 142 -26.53 14.18 7.51
N LEU A 143 -27.08 13.05 7.97
CA LEU A 143 -28.43 12.98 8.52
C LEU A 143 -28.48 13.32 10.02
N HIS A 144 -27.49 12.89 10.81
CA HIS A 144 -27.42 13.13 12.26
C HIS A 144 -25.97 13.29 12.74
N TRP A 145 -25.78 14.05 13.82
CA TRP A 145 -24.46 14.31 14.41
C TRP A 145 -23.74 13.06 14.92
N THR A 146 -24.48 12.07 15.46
CA THR A 146 -23.91 10.77 15.88
C THR A 146 -23.41 9.95 14.68
N LEU A 147 -24.17 9.95 13.59
CA LEU A 147 -23.78 9.31 12.32
C LEU A 147 -22.59 10.02 11.66
N ARG A 148 -22.37 11.31 11.95
CA ARG A 148 -21.19 12.04 11.50
C ARG A 148 -19.91 11.47 12.10
N LEU A 149 -19.89 11.21 13.40
CA LEU A 149 -18.73 10.59 14.07
C LEU A 149 -18.43 9.19 13.50
N LEU A 150 -19.45 8.37 13.31
CA LEU A 150 -19.30 7.04 12.69
C LEU A 150 -18.83 7.14 11.23
N GLY A 151 -19.29 8.15 10.49
CA GLY A 151 -18.91 8.35 9.09
C GLY A 151 -17.49 8.86 8.89
N ASP A 152 -17.01 9.73 9.79
CA ASP A 152 -15.66 10.30 9.71
C ASP A 152 -14.58 9.31 10.17
N PHE A 153 -14.91 8.38 11.08
CA PHE A 153 -14.03 7.28 11.54
C PHE A 153 -14.48 5.88 11.07
N LYS A 154 -15.15 5.81 9.92
CA LYS A 154 -15.83 4.59 9.44
C LYS A 154 -14.95 3.33 9.39
N GLU A 155 -13.66 3.44 9.05
CA GLU A 155 -12.75 2.30 9.03
C GLU A 155 -12.48 1.80 10.46
N LEU A 156 -12.28 2.72 11.40
CA LEU A 156 -12.03 2.40 12.80
C LEU A 156 -13.27 1.80 13.48
N THR A 157 -14.45 2.38 13.24
CA THR A 157 -15.71 1.87 13.81
C THR A 157 -16.07 0.51 13.23
N LEU A 158 -15.85 0.29 11.93
CA LEU A 158 -16.01 -1.03 11.32
C LEU A 158 -15.08 -2.06 11.98
N LEU A 159 -13.80 -1.73 12.17
CA LEU A 159 -12.86 -2.62 12.85
C LEU A 159 -13.29 -2.93 14.29
N ALA A 160 -13.74 -1.92 15.04
CA ALA A 160 -14.22 -2.12 16.40
C ALA A 160 -15.46 -3.04 16.45
N PHE A 161 -16.50 -2.76 15.65
CA PHE A 161 -17.72 -3.59 15.63
C PHE A 161 -17.45 -5.02 15.15
N SER A 162 -16.64 -5.18 14.11
CA SER A 162 -16.30 -6.50 13.58
C SER A 162 -15.42 -7.31 14.54
N ALA A 163 -14.48 -6.68 15.25
CA ALA A 163 -13.70 -7.35 16.29
C ALA A 163 -14.58 -7.78 17.47
N ILE A 164 -15.50 -6.92 17.93
CA ILE A 164 -16.47 -7.28 18.99
C ILE A 164 -17.33 -8.47 18.55
N PHE A 165 -17.87 -8.45 17.33
CA PHE A 165 -18.63 -9.58 16.79
C PHE A 165 -17.80 -10.87 16.73
N ALA A 166 -16.55 -10.78 16.26
CA ALA A 166 -15.66 -11.91 16.13
C ALA A 166 -15.27 -12.55 17.47
N THR A 167 -15.26 -11.81 18.58
CA THR A 167 -15.01 -12.40 19.91
C THR A 167 -16.00 -13.50 20.30
N ARG A 168 -17.23 -13.44 19.78
CA ARG A 168 -18.29 -14.40 20.10
C ARG A 168 -18.52 -15.42 18.99
N PHE A 169 -18.43 -14.98 17.74
CA PHE A 169 -18.97 -15.74 16.60
C PHE A 169 -17.90 -16.22 15.62
N ALA A 170 -16.64 -15.80 15.73
CA ALA A 170 -15.63 -16.15 14.73
C ALA A 170 -15.33 -17.66 14.69
N ALA A 171 -15.25 -18.31 15.85
CA ALA A 171 -14.99 -19.74 15.95
C ALA A 171 -16.14 -20.57 15.35
N ASP A 172 -17.37 -20.25 15.75
CA ASP A 172 -18.58 -20.97 15.29
C ASP A 172 -18.77 -20.89 13.77
N PHE A 173 -18.46 -19.75 13.17
CA PHE A 173 -18.61 -19.53 11.73
C PHE A 173 -17.32 -19.79 10.92
N GLY A 174 -16.22 -20.24 11.55
CA GLY A 174 -14.95 -20.51 10.86
C GLY A 174 -14.32 -19.29 10.18
N ILE A 175 -14.55 -18.10 10.74
CA ILE A 175 -14.06 -16.82 10.19
C ILE A 175 -12.60 -16.64 10.61
N SER A 176 -11.73 -16.42 9.63
CA SER A 176 -10.31 -16.16 9.92
C SER A 176 -10.08 -14.78 10.52
N VAL A 177 -9.50 -14.74 11.72
CA VAL A 177 -9.08 -13.51 12.42
C VAL A 177 -7.58 -13.28 12.29
N VAL A 178 -7.09 -12.10 12.66
CA VAL A 178 -5.65 -11.77 12.62
C VAL A 178 -4.84 -12.79 13.41
N GLY A 179 -5.27 -13.09 14.64
CA GLY A 179 -4.57 -13.97 15.57
C GLY A 179 -3.57 -13.21 16.45
N ASP A 180 -2.59 -13.91 17.01
CA ASP A 180 -1.67 -13.32 17.98
C ASP A 180 -0.87 -12.14 17.40
N VAL A 181 -0.98 -11.00 18.08
CA VAL A 181 -0.21 -9.79 17.82
C VAL A 181 0.67 -9.56 19.03
N PRO A 182 2.01 -9.63 18.90
CA PRO A 182 2.92 -9.37 20.00
C PRO A 182 2.61 -8.05 20.70
N ALA A 183 2.43 -8.10 22.01
CA ALA A 183 2.12 -6.90 22.80
C ALA A 183 3.38 -6.07 23.04
N GLY A 184 3.22 -4.74 23.04
CA GLY A 184 4.32 -3.82 23.30
C GLY A 184 5.10 -3.40 22.06
N LEU A 185 6.21 -2.71 22.30
CA LEU A 185 7.08 -2.22 21.22
C LEU A 185 8.14 -3.27 20.88
N PRO A 186 8.47 -3.43 19.59
CA PRO A 186 9.53 -4.36 19.19
C PRO A 186 10.86 -3.94 19.80
N SER A 187 11.64 -4.93 20.25
CA SER A 187 13.03 -4.72 20.65
C SER A 187 13.91 -4.42 19.44
N SER A 188 14.93 -3.59 19.63
CA SER A 188 15.92 -3.38 18.57
C SER A 188 16.85 -4.58 18.46
N SER A 189 17.06 -5.07 17.24
CA SER A 189 18.02 -6.13 16.92
C SER A 189 18.72 -5.82 15.62
N TRP A 190 20.04 -6.02 15.58
CA TRP A 190 20.78 -5.98 14.32
C TRP A 190 20.49 -7.25 13.51
N PRO A 191 20.03 -7.14 12.25
CA PRO A 191 19.53 -8.28 11.49
C PRO A 191 20.64 -9.20 10.91
N LEU A 192 21.87 -8.70 10.71
CA LEU A 192 22.99 -9.49 10.18
C LEU A 192 23.92 -9.94 11.32
N ARG A 193 23.70 -11.11 11.90
CA ARG A 193 24.42 -11.57 13.11
C ARG A 193 25.40 -12.70 12.81
N THR A 194 25.11 -13.50 11.79
CA THR A 194 25.84 -14.73 11.43
C THR A 194 26.37 -14.68 10.00
N ALA A 195 27.27 -15.62 9.67
CA ALA A 195 27.74 -15.78 8.29
C ALA A 195 26.61 -16.22 7.34
N ASP A 196 25.66 -17.01 7.84
CA ASP A 196 24.49 -17.47 7.08
C ASP A 196 23.56 -16.30 6.73
N ASP A 197 23.40 -15.33 7.64
CA ASP A 197 22.64 -14.10 7.36
C ASP A 197 23.26 -13.29 6.21
N LEU A 198 24.60 -13.30 6.09
CA LEU A 198 25.29 -12.62 5.01
C LEU A 198 25.09 -13.34 3.68
N ALA A 199 25.16 -14.68 3.67
CA ALA A 199 24.87 -15.48 2.49
C ALA A 199 23.41 -15.26 2.01
N LEU A 200 22.46 -15.29 2.95
CA LEU A 200 21.07 -14.98 2.68
C LEU A 200 20.90 -13.56 2.12
N ALA A 201 21.60 -12.57 2.70
CA ALA A 201 21.54 -11.19 2.20
C ALA A 201 22.06 -11.07 0.75
N GLN A 202 23.08 -11.84 0.38
CA GLN A 202 23.58 -11.87 -1.00
C GLN A 202 22.57 -12.48 -1.96
N GLU A 203 21.90 -13.56 -1.57
CA GLU A 203 20.86 -14.20 -2.37
C GLU A 203 19.66 -13.26 -2.60
N MET A 204 19.25 -12.53 -1.57
CA MET A 204 18.11 -11.61 -1.62
C MET A 204 18.41 -10.27 -2.33
N LEU A 205 19.68 -9.97 -2.62
CA LEU A 205 20.10 -8.67 -3.14
C LEU A 205 19.42 -8.28 -4.46
N PRO A 206 19.26 -9.15 -5.47
CA PRO A 206 18.55 -8.81 -6.70
C PRO A 206 17.08 -8.44 -6.45
N GLY A 207 16.38 -9.23 -5.64
CA GLY A 207 15.00 -8.97 -5.24
C GLY A 207 14.86 -7.67 -4.45
N ALA A 208 15.76 -7.42 -3.50
CA ALA A 208 15.80 -6.19 -2.72
C ALA A 208 16.07 -4.96 -3.59
N THR A 209 16.92 -5.10 -4.63
CA THR A 209 17.20 -4.01 -5.58
C THR A 209 15.96 -3.65 -6.40
N MET A 210 15.22 -4.64 -6.88
CA MET A 210 13.95 -4.43 -7.56
C MET A 210 12.94 -3.74 -6.63
N VAL A 211 12.76 -4.25 -5.42
CA VAL A 211 11.83 -3.68 -4.43
C VAL A 211 12.24 -2.26 -4.03
N ALA A 212 13.53 -1.97 -3.89
CA ALA A 212 14.05 -0.63 -3.61
C ALA A 212 13.69 0.36 -4.73
N LEU A 213 13.91 -0.01 -5.99
CA LEU A 213 13.57 0.81 -7.14
C LEU A 213 12.06 1.08 -7.18
N VAL A 214 11.23 0.04 -7.04
CA VAL A 214 9.76 0.18 -7.03
C VAL A 214 9.30 1.01 -5.84
N THR A 215 9.88 0.82 -4.65
CA THR A 215 9.58 1.59 -3.43
C THR A 215 9.83 3.07 -3.63
N PHE A 216 10.97 3.43 -4.22
CA PHE A 216 11.30 4.82 -4.49
C PHE A 216 10.38 5.42 -5.56
N LEU A 217 10.23 4.77 -6.72
CA LEU A 217 9.43 5.29 -7.83
C LEU A 217 7.96 5.47 -7.43
N SER A 218 7.38 4.50 -6.73
CA SER A 218 5.99 4.55 -6.25
C SER A 218 5.77 5.63 -5.18
N SER A 219 6.69 5.75 -4.23
CA SER A 219 6.63 6.77 -3.17
C SER A 219 6.76 8.17 -3.74
N PHE A 220 7.77 8.39 -4.60
CA PHE A 220 8.02 9.68 -5.22
C PHE A 220 6.86 10.10 -6.14
N ALA A 221 6.26 9.14 -6.84
CA ALA A 221 5.06 9.36 -7.65
C ALA A 221 3.91 9.98 -6.85
N GLY A 222 3.54 9.32 -5.75
CA GLY A 222 2.49 9.81 -4.88
C GLY A 222 2.85 11.15 -4.22
N ALA A 223 4.08 11.27 -3.73
CA ALA A 223 4.58 12.49 -3.11
C ALA A 223 4.49 13.70 -4.05
N LYS A 224 4.96 13.54 -5.30
CA LYS A 224 4.93 14.59 -6.33
C LYS A 224 3.50 14.96 -6.71
N LYS A 225 2.59 13.99 -6.81
CA LYS A 225 1.17 14.24 -7.11
C LYS A 225 0.54 15.18 -6.07
N PHE A 226 0.61 14.83 -4.79
CA PHE A 226 -0.01 15.63 -3.72
C PHE A 226 0.70 16.96 -3.48
N ALA A 227 2.02 17.00 -3.65
CA ALA A 227 2.76 18.25 -3.57
C ALA A 227 2.37 19.27 -4.64
N MET A 228 2.19 18.82 -5.89
CA MET A 228 1.70 19.68 -6.97
C MET A 228 0.29 20.20 -6.69
N GLN A 229 -0.59 19.38 -6.09
CA GLN A 229 -1.94 19.81 -5.70
C GLN A 229 -1.92 20.84 -4.56
N ALA A 230 -0.99 20.67 -3.60
CA ALA A 230 -0.79 21.56 -2.47
C ALA A 230 0.06 22.82 -2.78
N GLY A 231 0.61 22.95 -4.00
CA GLY A 231 1.40 24.12 -4.40
C GLY A 231 2.85 24.14 -3.90
N TYR A 232 3.46 22.99 -3.58
CA TYR A 232 4.89 22.91 -3.22
C TYR A 232 5.65 21.87 -4.05
N GLN A 233 6.98 21.86 -3.93
CA GLN A 233 7.87 20.93 -4.65
C GLN A 233 8.46 19.89 -3.70
N VAL A 234 8.61 18.67 -4.20
CA VAL A 234 9.28 17.56 -3.49
C VAL A 234 10.67 17.37 -4.05
N ILE A 235 11.66 17.24 -3.18
CA ILE A 235 13.07 17.11 -3.57
C ILE A 235 13.43 15.62 -3.63
N ALA A 236 13.60 15.08 -4.83
CA ALA A 236 13.81 13.65 -5.06
C ALA A 236 14.98 13.04 -4.29
N ILE A 237 16.09 13.78 -4.13
CA ILE A 237 17.26 13.31 -3.37
C ILE A 237 16.95 13.17 -1.87
N ASN A 238 16.19 14.10 -1.30
CA ASN A 238 15.75 14.04 0.08
C ASN A 238 14.79 12.86 0.31
N GLU A 239 13.90 12.59 -0.64
CA GLU A 239 12.99 11.45 -0.56
C GLU A 239 13.74 10.11 -0.59
N LEU A 240 14.80 9.99 -1.42
CA LEU A 240 15.67 8.82 -1.42
C LEU A 240 16.31 8.61 -0.04
N LEU A 241 16.98 9.63 0.49
CA LEU A 241 17.64 9.51 1.79
C LEU A 241 16.64 9.25 2.92
N ALA A 242 15.50 9.94 2.93
CA ALA A 242 14.45 9.76 3.92
C ALA A 242 13.88 8.33 3.92
N LEU A 243 13.57 7.78 2.73
CA LEU A 243 13.08 6.41 2.59
C LEU A 243 14.17 5.37 2.90
N GLY A 244 15.42 5.64 2.50
CA GLY A 244 16.56 4.78 2.79
C GLY A 244 16.76 4.64 4.29
N PHE A 245 16.90 5.76 5.00
CA PHE A 245 17.03 5.76 6.46
C PHE A 245 15.79 5.21 7.18
N ALA A 246 14.59 5.49 6.68
CA ALA A 246 13.36 4.93 7.23
C ALA A 246 13.35 3.40 7.18
N ASN A 247 13.82 2.80 6.07
CA ASN A 247 13.93 1.36 5.93
C ASN A 247 15.10 0.77 6.73
N LEU A 248 16.27 1.41 6.74
CA LEU A 248 17.41 1.00 7.56
C LEU A 248 17.04 0.92 9.04
N GLY A 249 16.43 1.98 9.58
CA GLY A 249 15.99 1.97 10.97
C GLY A 249 14.70 1.17 11.21
N GLY A 250 13.93 0.85 10.16
CA GLY A 250 12.83 -0.11 10.24
C GLY A 250 13.33 -1.54 10.43
N ALA A 251 14.37 -1.92 9.68
CA ALA A 251 14.98 -3.25 9.74
C ALA A 251 15.47 -3.61 11.15
N LEU A 252 15.99 -2.63 11.89
CA LEU A 252 16.42 -2.81 13.28
C LEU A 252 15.29 -3.21 14.24
N TYR A 253 14.03 -3.07 13.84
CA TYR A 253 12.86 -3.38 14.65
C TYR A 253 11.95 -4.42 13.97
N GLY A 254 12.50 -5.18 13.01
CA GLY A 254 11.76 -6.23 12.30
C GLY A 254 10.70 -5.70 11.33
N ALA A 255 10.79 -4.44 10.89
CA ALA A 255 9.86 -3.93 9.89
C ALA A 255 10.12 -4.59 8.52
N VAL A 256 9.05 -4.78 7.75
CA VAL A 256 9.12 -5.07 6.30
C VAL A 256 9.34 -3.77 5.51
N PRO A 257 9.73 -3.83 4.22
CA PRO A 257 10.00 -2.64 3.44
C PRO A 257 8.82 -1.67 3.44
N THR A 258 9.15 -0.41 3.72
CA THR A 258 8.20 0.69 3.87
C THR A 258 8.30 1.67 2.72
N GLN A 259 7.15 2.22 2.36
CA GLN A 259 6.96 3.19 1.29
C GLN A 259 6.03 4.31 1.76
N ILE A 260 5.79 5.32 0.93
CA ILE A 260 4.78 6.33 1.20
C ILE A 260 3.41 5.81 0.70
N GLY A 261 2.44 5.67 1.61
CA GLY A 261 1.12 5.12 1.29
C GLY A 261 0.21 6.12 0.60
N LEU A 262 -0.04 5.95 -0.70
CA LEU A 262 -0.84 6.88 -1.52
C LEU A 262 -2.25 7.14 -0.96
N SER A 263 -2.94 6.10 -0.48
CA SER A 263 -4.31 6.23 0.05
C SER A 263 -4.34 7.09 1.32
N ARG A 264 -3.37 6.86 2.22
CA ARG A 264 -3.23 7.63 3.47
C ARG A 264 -2.75 9.06 3.22
N MET A 265 -1.90 9.29 2.21
CA MET A 265 -1.54 10.65 1.79
C MET A 265 -2.74 11.46 1.32
N GLY A 266 -3.65 10.82 0.55
CA GLY A 266 -4.89 11.47 0.11
C GLY A 266 -5.76 11.92 1.28
N ILE A 267 -5.84 11.10 2.33
CA ILE A 267 -6.52 11.46 3.58
C ILE A 267 -5.78 12.64 4.23
N ALA A 268 -4.46 12.55 4.44
CA ALA A 268 -3.66 13.61 5.06
C ALA A 268 -3.83 14.97 4.33
N TYR A 269 -3.81 14.94 3.00
CA TYR A 269 -4.09 16.11 2.16
C TYR A 269 -5.50 16.67 2.38
N SER A 270 -6.53 15.81 2.32
CA SER A 270 -7.93 16.23 2.51
C SER A 270 -8.24 16.76 3.92
N THR A 271 -7.48 16.31 4.93
CA THR A 271 -7.61 16.76 6.33
C THR A 271 -6.81 18.03 6.62
N GLY A 272 -6.03 18.54 5.66
CA GLY A 272 -5.24 19.76 5.83
C GLY A 272 -4.00 19.58 6.72
N VAL A 273 -3.34 18.43 6.68
CA VAL A 273 -2.08 18.22 7.42
C VAL A 273 -0.97 19.09 6.84
N MET A 274 -0.42 20.00 7.64
CA MET A 274 0.55 21.00 7.19
C MET A 274 2.02 20.70 7.57
N SER A 275 2.30 19.60 8.28
CA SER A 275 3.68 19.29 8.72
C SER A 275 3.98 17.79 8.78
N GLN A 276 5.27 17.46 8.67
CA GLN A 276 5.79 16.10 8.91
C GLN A 276 5.46 15.56 10.31
N LEU A 277 5.34 16.46 11.30
CA LEU A 277 4.96 16.09 12.66
C LEU A 277 3.55 15.48 12.68
N GLY A 278 2.60 16.10 11.97
CA GLY A 278 1.24 15.56 11.84
C GLY A 278 1.19 14.29 10.99
N ALA A 279 1.86 14.30 9.84
CA ALA A 279 1.74 13.23 8.86
C ALA A 279 2.46 11.93 9.27
N ASN A 280 3.54 12.03 10.06
CA ASN A 280 4.37 10.88 10.41
C ASN A 280 4.61 10.71 11.92
N VAL A 281 5.04 11.74 12.64
CA VAL A 281 5.40 11.59 14.07
C VAL A 281 4.18 11.27 14.93
N TRP A 282 3.09 12.03 14.77
CA TRP A 282 1.83 11.76 15.46
C TRP A 282 1.26 10.39 15.10
N VAL A 283 1.34 9.99 13.83
CA VAL A 283 0.94 8.65 13.39
C VAL A 283 1.76 7.57 14.10
N ALA A 284 3.08 7.74 14.22
CA ALA A 284 3.94 6.78 14.93
C ALA A 284 3.59 6.68 16.43
N VAL A 285 3.27 7.81 17.08
CA VAL A 285 2.83 7.83 18.48
C VAL A 285 1.50 7.09 18.66
N VAL A 286 0.53 7.35 17.78
CA VAL A 286 -0.77 6.66 17.81
C VAL A 286 -0.60 5.15 17.60
N VAL A 287 0.22 4.74 16.62
CA VAL A 287 0.52 3.31 16.38
C VAL A 287 1.19 2.68 17.61
N ALA A 288 2.16 3.36 18.22
CA ALA A 288 2.81 2.89 19.44
C ALA A 288 1.82 2.72 20.61
N LEU A 289 0.88 3.66 20.77
CA LEU A 289 -0.18 3.58 21.78
C LEU A 289 -1.12 2.41 21.52
N VAL A 290 -1.50 2.18 20.27
CA VAL A 290 -2.35 1.05 19.86
C VAL A 290 -1.65 -0.28 20.15
N LEU A 291 -0.37 -0.43 19.82
CA LEU A 291 0.40 -1.67 20.13
C LEU A 291 0.63 -1.89 21.63
N LYS A 292 0.60 -0.82 22.44
CA LYS A 292 0.77 -0.95 23.89
C LYS A 292 -0.55 -1.25 24.61
N LEU A 293 -1.65 -0.64 24.19
CA LEU A 293 -2.93 -0.69 24.91
C LEU A 293 -3.97 -1.61 24.26
N PHE A 294 -3.89 -1.86 22.95
CA PHE A 294 -4.97 -2.49 22.19
C PHE A 294 -4.58 -3.81 21.50
N SER A 295 -3.37 -4.35 21.68
CA SER A 295 -2.93 -5.59 21.00
C SER A 295 -3.87 -6.77 21.23
N SER A 296 -4.40 -6.96 22.44
CA SER A 296 -5.37 -8.04 22.71
C SER A 296 -6.67 -7.89 21.92
N TYR A 297 -7.09 -6.66 21.60
CA TYR A 297 -8.28 -6.42 20.78
C TYR A 297 -8.01 -6.64 19.28
N LEU A 298 -6.75 -6.46 18.84
CA LEU A 298 -6.36 -6.72 17.45
C LEU A 298 -6.46 -8.19 17.07
N TYR A 299 -6.37 -9.12 18.05
CA TYR A 299 -6.50 -10.56 17.82
C TYR A 299 -7.76 -10.93 17.05
N PHE A 300 -8.89 -10.36 17.46
CA PHE A 300 -10.22 -10.71 16.95
C PHE A 300 -10.58 -10.01 15.64
N VAL A 301 -9.71 -9.16 15.10
CA VAL A 301 -10.00 -8.44 13.85
C VAL A 301 -10.16 -9.45 12.71
N PRO A 302 -11.31 -9.49 12.00
CA PRO A 302 -11.48 -10.41 10.90
C PRO A 302 -10.61 -10.04 9.70
N ARG A 303 -9.89 -11.01 9.13
CA ARG A 303 -9.02 -10.78 7.96
C ARG A 303 -9.81 -10.28 6.75
N CYS A 304 -11.03 -10.78 6.55
CA CYS A 304 -11.89 -10.37 5.45
C CYS A 304 -12.29 -8.89 5.50
N VAL A 305 -12.49 -8.34 6.71
CA VAL A 305 -12.78 -6.91 6.90
C VAL A 305 -11.58 -6.05 6.52
N LEU A 306 -10.35 -6.47 6.88
CA LEU A 306 -9.12 -5.81 6.45
C LEU A 306 -8.99 -5.81 4.91
N ASN A 307 -9.31 -6.92 4.25
CA ASN A 307 -9.27 -7.02 2.79
C ASN A 307 -10.25 -6.05 2.13
N VAL A 308 -11.46 -5.89 2.68
CA VAL A 308 -12.46 -4.91 2.21
C VAL A 308 -11.94 -3.48 2.33
N ILE A 309 -11.30 -3.14 3.46
CA ILE A 309 -10.70 -1.81 3.66
C ILE A 309 -9.59 -1.56 2.63
N ILE A 310 -8.73 -2.55 2.40
CA ILE A 310 -7.65 -2.47 1.40
C ILE A 310 -8.23 -2.28 -0.02
N LEU A 311 -9.28 -3.05 -0.37
CA LEU A 311 -9.94 -2.97 -1.67
C LEU A 311 -10.53 -1.57 -1.93
N LEU A 312 -11.32 -1.05 -0.99
CA LEU A 312 -11.91 0.29 -1.14
C LEU A 312 -10.85 1.40 -1.10
N GLY A 313 -9.80 1.23 -0.28
CA GLY A 313 -8.67 2.16 -0.25
C GLY A 313 -7.94 2.24 -1.58
N ALA A 314 -7.72 1.10 -2.25
CA ALA A 314 -7.11 1.03 -3.57
C ALA A 314 -8.01 1.58 -4.68
N GLN A 315 -9.33 1.39 -4.59
CA GLN A 315 -10.29 1.93 -5.56
C GLN A 315 -10.18 3.45 -5.72
N HIS A 316 -9.98 4.19 -4.61
CA HIS A 316 -9.84 5.64 -4.62
C HIS A 316 -8.53 6.15 -5.27
N LEU A 317 -7.56 5.25 -5.53
CA LEU A 317 -6.30 5.59 -6.21
C LEU A 317 -6.42 5.56 -7.73
N THR A 318 -7.41 4.86 -8.27
CA THR A 318 -7.59 4.72 -9.72
C THR A 318 -7.90 6.06 -10.39
N GLU A 319 -7.18 6.37 -11.47
CA GLU A 319 -7.35 7.63 -12.22
C GLU A 319 -8.06 7.40 -13.56
N PHE A 320 -9.19 6.70 -13.54
CA PHE A 320 -9.94 6.36 -14.76
C PHE A 320 -10.28 7.59 -15.62
N GLN A 321 -10.57 8.73 -15.00
CA GLN A 321 -10.86 9.99 -15.71
C GLN A 321 -9.64 10.52 -16.48
N HIS A 322 -8.44 10.44 -15.89
CA HIS A 322 -7.21 10.88 -16.55
C HIS A 322 -6.87 9.95 -17.74
N MET A 323 -7.07 8.65 -17.56
CA MET A 323 -6.89 7.66 -18.61
C MET A 323 -7.87 7.88 -19.77
N SER A 324 -9.17 8.11 -19.50
CA SER A 324 -10.14 8.43 -20.55
C SER A 324 -9.81 9.74 -21.28
N TRP A 325 -9.31 10.74 -20.57
CA TRP A 325 -8.86 11.99 -21.17
C TRP A 325 -7.66 11.80 -22.11
N LEU A 326 -6.66 11.01 -21.71
CA LEU A 326 -5.51 10.66 -22.55
C LEU A 326 -5.92 9.89 -23.81
N VAL A 327 -6.88 8.97 -23.70
CA VAL A 327 -7.44 8.25 -24.86
C VAL A 327 -8.18 9.21 -25.78
N SER A 328 -8.91 10.20 -25.23
CA SER A 328 -9.60 11.21 -26.02
C SER A 328 -8.63 12.12 -26.80
N LEU A 329 -7.46 12.43 -26.22
CA LEU A 329 -6.40 13.18 -26.90
C LEU A 329 -5.75 12.38 -28.05
N ARG A 330 -5.64 11.06 -27.88
CA ARG A 330 -5.17 10.18 -28.96
C ARG A 330 -6.13 10.22 -30.14
N SER A 331 -7.45 10.14 -29.89
CA SER A 331 -8.45 10.15 -30.97
C SER A 331 -8.53 11.49 -31.71
N THR A 332 -8.29 12.62 -31.03
CA THR A 332 -8.23 13.95 -31.68
C THR A 332 -7.00 14.10 -32.57
N ARG A 333 -5.84 13.57 -32.15
CA ARG A 333 -4.60 13.59 -32.93
C ARG A 333 -4.64 12.64 -34.13
N THR A 334 -5.38 11.53 -34.02
CA THR A 334 -5.65 10.65 -35.17
C THR A 334 -6.60 11.33 -36.16
N ARG A 335 -7.67 12.00 -35.69
CA ARG A 335 -8.56 12.79 -36.57
C ARG A 335 -7.81 13.89 -37.34
N GLN A 336 -6.95 14.67 -36.68
CA GLN A 336 -6.17 15.72 -37.36
C GLN A 336 -5.18 15.18 -38.41
N ARG A 337 -4.65 13.96 -38.23
CA ARG A 337 -3.85 13.30 -39.27
C ARG A 337 -4.68 12.80 -40.44
N THR A 338 -5.94 12.37 -40.23
CA THR A 338 -6.84 11.99 -41.33
C THR A 338 -7.21 13.21 -42.17
N TYR A 339 -7.49 14.37 -41.56
CA TYR A 339 -7.80 15.60 -42.31
C TYR A 339 -6.61 16.19 -43.08
N LEU A 340 -5.37 15.94 -42.66
CA LEU A 340 -4.18 16.41 -43.38
C LEU A 340 -3.71 15.47 -44.51
N VAL A 341 -4.23 14.24 -44.59
CA VAL A 341 -3.94 13.32 -45.69
C VAL A 341 -4.97 13.43 -46.83
N ASP A 342 -6.19 13.93 -46.54
CA ASP A 342 -7.23 14.14 -47.57
C ASP A 342 -7.10 15.46 -48.36
N PHE A 343 -6.17 16.36 -48.00
CA PHE A 343 -6.00 17.66 -48.68
C PHE A 343 -4.80 17.75 -49.65
N SER A 344 -4.12 16.64 -49.93
CA SER A 344 -2.94 16.62 -50.83
C SER A 344 -3.12 15.72 -52.06
N VAL A 345 -4.23 15.86 -52.78
CA VAL A 345 -4.35 15.42 -54.19
C VAL A 345 -4.88 16.56 -55.05
N PRO A 346 -4.02 17.41 -55.63
CA PRO A 346 -4.43 18.22 -56.76
C PRO A 346 -4.47 17.31 -58.00
N GLN A 347 -5.68 16.99 -58.47
CA GLN A 347 -5.86 16.52 -59.84
C GLN A 347 -5.48 17.66 -60.80
N LYS A 348 -4.31 17.53 -61.45
CA LYS A 348 -4.03 18.26 -62.69
C LYS A 348 -4.49 17.39 -63.87
N ARG A 349 -5.43 17.92 -64.66
CA ARG A 349 -5.52 17.68 -66.10
C ARG A 349 -5.09 18.95 -66.80
#